data_AF-Q2TXG8-F1
#
_entry.id   AF-Q2TXG8-F1
#
_cell.length_a   1.000
_cell.length_b   1.000
_cell.length_c   1.000
_cell.angle_alpha   90.00
_cell.angle_beta   90.00
_cell.angle_gamma   90.00
#
_symmetry.space_group_name_H-M   'P 1'
#
loop_
_entity.id
_entity.type
_entity.pdbx_description
1 polymer ?
#
loop_
_entity_poly.entity_id
_entity_poly.type
_entity_poly.pdbx_seq_one_letter_code
_entity_poly.pdbx_strand_id
1 'polypeptide(L)'
;MGPLARYAVNVASTTDVQKVLYLTDKQNIRLAIRNTGYDFMGKSPGPAAVAFWTHHLKLVQSMPGYIRYSGPTMRIGAGIQGSKAQNAAHKSGFVIVTGHYPDIRIAGGYTQGGGHGPLGSRYRRQLTNSWSGRL
;
A
#
# COMPACT_ATOMS: atom_id res chain seq x y z
N MET A 1 -6.28 -22.28 15.13
CA MET A 1 -6.14 -20.92 14.55
C MET A 1 -5.02 -20.22 15.31
N GLY A 2 -3.81 -20.20 14.74
CA GLY A 2 -2.60 -19.65 15.39
C GLY A 2 -2.51 -18.13 15.26
N PRO A 3 -1.38 -17.53 14.81
CA PRO A 3 -1.17 -16.08 14.83
C PRO A 3 -2.07 -15.29 13.84
N LEU A 4 -2.90 -15.95 13.05
CA LEU A 4 -3.68 -15.32 11.97
C LEU A 4 -4.93 -14.59 12.50
N ALA A 5 -5.29 -13.51 11.80
CA ALA A 5 -6.57 -12.83 11.98
C ALA A 5 -7.74 -13.79 11.84
N ARG A 6 -8.75 -13.64 12.69
CA ARG A 6 -9.91 -14.53 12.72
C ARG A 6 -10.88 -14.24 11.57
N TYR A 7 -10.91 -12.99 11.12
CA TYR A 7 -11.69 -12.52 9.98
C TYR A 7 -10.86 -11.55 9.14
N ALA A 8 -11.10 -11.54 7.83
CA ALA A 8 -10.51 -10.58 6.91
C ALA A 8 -11.61 -9.89 6.11
N VAL A 9 -11.61 -8.56 6.10
CA VAL A 9 -12.56 -7.76 5.34
C VAL A 9 -11.92 -7.34 4.04
N ASN A 10 -12.56 -7.70 2.93
CA ASN A 10 -12.19 -7.20 1.61
C ASN A 10 -12.61 -5.74 1.50
N VAL A 11 -11.64 -4.82 1.51
CA VAL A 11 -11.90 -3.38 1.42
C VAL A 11 -11.98 -2.98 -0.05
N ALA A 12 -13.16 -2.55 -0.49
CA ALA A 12 -13.37 -2.01 -1.83
C ALA A 12 -13.55 -0.48 -1.84
N SER A 13 -13.98 0.10 -0.71
CA SER A 13 -14.30 1.51 -0.59
C SER A 13 -13.87 2.13 0.75
N THR A 14 -13.89 3.45 0.82
CA THR A 14 -13.68 4.22 2.05
C THR A 14 -14.73 3.92 3.11
N THR A 15 -15.97 3.72 2.67
CA THR A 15 -17.10 3.36 3.51
C THR A 15 -16.87 2.02 4.20
N ASP A 16 -16.25 1.05 3.52
CA ASP A 16 -15.89 -0.24 4.14
C ASP A 16 -14.86 -0.03 5.26
N VAL A 17 -13.86 0.83 5.04
CA VAL A 17 -12.87 1.17 6.07
C VAL A 17 -13.54 1.79 7.29
N GLN A 18 -14.41 2.78 7.08
CA GLN A 18 -15.12 3.48 8.16
C GLN A 18 -16.01 2.52 8.97
N LYS A 19 -16.76 1.64 8.29
CA LYS A 19 -17.63 0.65 8.96
C LYS A 19 -16.84 -0.32 9.82
N VAL A 20 -15.71 -0.82 9.31
CA VAL A 20 -14.87 -1.75 10.07
C VAL A 20 -14.22 -1.05 11.25
N LEU A 21 -13.70 0.18 11.07
CA LEU A 21 -13.15 0.96 12.18
C LEU A 21 -14.17 1.15 13.30
N TYR A 22 -15.39 1.58 12.93
CA TYR A 22 -16.49 1.73 13.87
C TYR A 22 -16.83 0.42 14.60
N LEU A 23 -16.90 -0.70 13.88
CA LEU A 23 -17.18 -2.01 14.48
C LEU A 23 -16.07 -2.44 15.44
N THR A 24 -14.80 -2.31 15.04
CA THR A 24 -13.66 -2.72 15.86
C THR A 24 -13.54 -1.91 17.13
N ASP A 25 -13.81 -0.60 17.04
CA ASP A 25 -13.84 0.30 18.19
C ASP A 25 -15.00 -0.05 19.14
N LYS A 26 -16.23 -0.15 18.61
CA LYS A 26 -17.43 -0.48 19.38
C LYS A 26 -17.37 -1.84 20.07
N GLN A 27 -16.66 -2.81 19.49
CA GLN A 27 -16.59 -4.18 20.00
C GLN A 27 -15.25 -4.48 20.71
N ASN A 28 -14.36 -3.49 20.84
CA ASN A 28 -13.02 -3.65 21.38
C ASN A 28 -12.26 -4.82 20.73
N ILE A 29 -12.40 -4.96 19.41
CA ILE A 29 -11.73 -6.00 18.62
C ILE A 29 -10.45 -5.42 18.05
N ARG A 30 -9.33 -6.12 18.23
CA ARG A 30 -8.05 -5.74 17.62
C ARG A 30 -8.17 -5.65 16.10
N LEU A 31 -7.78 -4.51 15.53
CA LEU A 31 -7.67 -4.33 14.09
C LEU A 31 -6.23 -4.61 13.62
N ALA A 32 -6.10 -5.39 12.55
CA ALA A 32 -4.84 -5.62 11.83
C ALA A 32 -4.96 -5.09 10.39
N ILE A 33 -3.86 -4.63 9.80
CA ILE A 33 -3.82 -4.24 8.39
C ILE A 33 -2.99 -5.27 7.64
N ARG A 34 -3.61 -6.02 6.72
CA ARG A 34 -2.98 -7.10 5.98
C ARG A 34 -2.99 -6.83 4.48
N ASN A 35 -1.80 -6.62 3.91
CA ASN A 35 -1.67 -6.49 2.46
C ASN A 35 -1.38 -7.86 1.79
N THR A 36 -0.13 -8.33 1.85
CA THR A 36 0.34 -9.63 1.29
C THR A 36 0.53 -10.70 2.37
N GLY A 37 0.76 -10.33 3.62
CA GLY A 37 1.30 -11.24 4.63
C GLY A 37 2.83 -11.44 4.55
N TYR A 38 3.54 -10.66 3.72
CA TYR A 38 5.02 -10.66 3.61
C TYR A 38 5.75 -9.96 4.76
N ASP A 39 5.09 -9.85 5.90
CA ASP A 39 5.63 -9.15 7.06
C ASP A 39 6.50 -10.10 7.86
N PHE A 40 7.82 -9.97 7.67
CA PHE A 40 8.83 -10.73 8.41
C PHE A 40 8.75 -10.55 9.93
N MET A 41 8.13 -9.47 10.43
CA MET A 41 8.05 -9.17 11.86
C MET A 41 6.72 -9.59 12.51
N GLY A 42 5.80 -10.21 11.78
CA GLY A 42 4.56 -10.71 12.37
C GLY A 42 3.63 -9.63 12.96
N LYS A 43 3.62 -8.42 12.39
CA LYS A 43 2.66 -7.34 12.72
C LYS A 43 1.32 -7.50 11.97
N SER A 44 1.33 -8.21 10.85
CA SER A 44 0.13 -8.52 10.05
C SER A 44 -0.70 -9.74 10.50
N PRO A 45 -0.14 -10.74 11.21
CA PRO A 45 -0.90 -11.72 11.98
C PRO A 45 -1.32 -11.14 13.34
N GLY A 46 -2.63 -11.10 13.63
CA GLY A 46 -3.16 -10.76 14.94
C GLY A 46 -4.11 -11.86 15.42
N PRO A 47 -3.77 -12.62 16.48
CA PRO A 47 -4.71 -13.56 17.07
C PRO A 47 -6.00 -12.82 17.46
N ALA A 48 -7.15 -13.38 17.06
CA ALA A 48 -8.48 -12.80 17.29
C ALA A 48 -8.73 -11.40 16.67
N ALA A 49 -7.87 -10.94 15.74
CA ALA A 49 -8.05 -9.65 15.07
C ALA A 49 -8.98 -9.73 13.84
N VAL A 50 -9.55 -8.59 13.46
CA VAL A 50 -10.13 -8.34 12.13
C VAL A 50 -9.04 -7.71 11.26
N ALA A 51 -8.82 -8.24 10.06
CA ALA A 51 -7.81 -7.72 9.14
C ALA A 51 -8.42 -6.96 7.95
N PHE A 52 -7.92 -5.76 7.65
CA PHE A 52 -8.16 -5.13 6.34
C PHE A 52 -7.37 -5.85 5.26
N TRP A 53 -8.06 -6.35 4.23
CA TRP A 53 -7.43 -6.96 3.06
C TRP A 53 -7.44 -5.99 1.89
N THR A 54 -6.31 -5.32 1.66
CA THR A 54 -6.16 -4.26 0.65
C THR A 54 -5.78 -4.78 -0.73
N HIS A 55 -5.77 -6.11 -0.94
CA HIS A 55 -5.25 -6.73 -2.16
C HIS A 55 -5.96 -6.25 -3.43
N HIS A 56 -7.27 -5.99 -3.36
CA HIS A 56 -8.09 -5.66 -4.53
C HIS A 56 -8.06 -4.16 -4.90
N LEU A 57 -7.38 -3.32 -4.12
CA LEU A 57 -7.19 -1.91 -4.44
C LEU A 57 -6.11 -1.75 -5.52
N LYS A 58 -6.46 -2.05 -6.78
CA LYS A 58 -5.56 -2.12 -7.96
C LYS A 58 -5.55 -0.85 -8.83
N LEU A 59 -5.88 0.31 -8.27
CA LEU A 59 -5.84 1.58 -9.02
C LEU A 59 -4.40 1.91 -9.44
N VAL A 60 -4.20 2.30 -10.70
CA VAL A 60 -2.97 2.94 -11.18
C VAL A 60 -3.36 4.05 -12.15
N GLN A 61 -2.99 5.30 -11.84
CA GLN A 61 -3.37 6.46 -12.63
C GLN A 61 -2.27 7.51 -12.64
N SER A 62 -1.86 7.96 -13.83
CA SER A 62 -0.97 9.11 -13.98
C SER A 62 -1.72 10.41 -13.67
N MET A 63 -1.09 11.33 -12.95
CA MET A 63 -1.68 12.63 -12.61
C MET A 63 -0.80 13.79 -13.11
N PRO A 64 -1.40 14.90 -13.56
CA PRO A 64 -0.70 16.04 -14.17
C PRO A 64 0.03 16.96 -13.16
N GLY A 65 0.73 16.37 -12.20
CA GLY A 65 1.48 17.09 -11.15
C GLY A 65 0.76 17.12 -9.81
N TYR A 66 1.50 17.47 -8.76
CA TYR A 66 1.01 17.55 -7.39
C TYR A 66 1.34 18.94 -6.82
N ILE A 67 0.50 19.47 -5.92
CA ILE A 67 0.58 20.87 -5.44
C ILE A 67 2.00 21.27 -4.95
N ARG A 68 2.79 20.32 -4.45
CA ARG A 68 4.14 20.53 -3.92
C ARG A 68 5.26 19.91 -4.77
N TYR A 69 4.95 19.42 -5.96
CA TYR A 69 5.89 18.77 -6.86
C TYR A 69 5.54 19.03 -8.32
N SER A 70 6.44 19.74 -9.01
CA SER A 70 6.38 19.93 -10.46
C SER A 70 7.05 18.77 -11.15
N GLY A 71 6.26 17.83 -11.66
CA GLY A 71 6.73 16.66 -12.38
C GLY A 71 5.64 15.59 -12.52
N PRO A 72 5.90 14.53 -13.30
CA PRO A 72 4.96 13.44 -13.48
C PRO A 72 4.71 12.74 -12.13
N THR A 73 3.43 12.51 -11.81
CA THR A 73 3.05 11.79 -10.58
C THR A 73 2.11 10.64 -10.91
N MET A 74 2.05 9.66 -10.02
CA MET A 74 1.20 8.49 -10.18
C MET A 74 0.45 8.21 -8.89
N ARG A 75 -0.87 8.07 -8.99
CA ARG A 75 -1.74 7.57 -7.93
C ARG A 75 -1.83 6.05 -8.02
N ILE A 76 -1.50 5.38 -6.91
CA ILE A 76 -1.36 3.94 -6.86
C ILE A 76 -2.17 3.39 -5.68
N GLY A 77 -2.99 2.37 -5.94
CA GLY A 77 -3.78 1.69 -4.92
C GLY A 77 -2.93 0.80 -4.01
N ALA A 78 -3.41 0.61 -2.77
CA ALA A 78 -2.71 -0.15 -1.73
C ALA A 78 -2.39 -1.62 -2.11
N GLY A 79 -3.13 -2.19 -3.07
CA GLY A 79 -2.96 -3.57 -3.55
C GLY A 79 -1.96 -3.73 -4.70
N ILE A 80 -1.37 -2.65 -5.22
CA ILE A 80 -0.50 -2.71 -6.40
C ILE A 80 0.88 -3.28 -6.07
N GLN A 81 1.28 -4.29 -6.85
CA GLN A 81 2.62 -4.87 -6.88
C GLN A 81 3.60 -3.96 -7.63
N GLY A 82 4.87 -4.03 -7.26
CA GLY A 82 5.96 -3.28 -7.88
C GLY A 82 6.02 -3.48 -9.39
N SER A 83 5.87 -4.71 -9.88
CA SER A 83 5.83 -5.02 -11.31
C SER A 83 4.72 -4.28 -12.06
N LYS A 84 3.51 -4.22 -11.50
CA LYS A 84 2.39 -3.49 -12.10
C LYS A 84 2.63 -1.99 -12.14
N ALA A 85 3.22 -1.45 -11.08
CA ALA A 85 3.57 -0.03 -11.03
C ALA A 85 4.69 0.33 -12.03
N GLN A 86 5.74 -0.49 -12.11
CA GLN A 86 6.82 -0.34 -13.09
C GLN A 86 6.29 -0.37 -14.52
N ASN A 87 5.44 -1.35 -14.84
CA ASN A 87 4.85 -1.45 -16.19
C ASN A 87 3.99 -0.23 -16.55
N ALA A 88 3.23 0.30 -15.60
CA ALA A 88 2.42 1.51 -15.83
C ALA A 88 3.28 2.77 -16.01
N ALA A 89 4.36 2.90 -15.22
CA ALA A 89 5.31 4.01 -15.36
C ALA A 89 6.02 3.94 -16.71
N HIS A 90 6.50 2.75 -17.09
CA HIS A 90 7.19 2.52 -18.35
C HIS A 90 6.32 2.85 -19.57
N LYS A 91 5.03 2.45 -19.56
CA LYS A 91 4.06 2.82 -20.60
C LYS A 91 3.86 4.34 -20.74
N SER A 92 4.14 5.09 -19.68
CA SER A 92 4.05 6.55 -19.67
C SER A 92 5.40 7.23 -19.94
N GLY A 93 6.46 6.48 -20.29
CA GLY A 93 7.81 7.02 -20.52
C GLY A 93 8.59 7.36 -19.25
N PHE A 94 8.17 6.86 -18.09
CA PHE A 94 8.78 7.17 -16.79
C PHE A 94 9.26 5.91 -16.08
N VAL A 95 10.09 6.11 -15.05
CA VAL A 95 10.51 5.06 -14.12
C VAL A 95 9.95 5.35 -12.73
N ILE A 96 9.67 4.30 -11.96
CA ILE A 96 9.23 4.40 -10.56
C ILE A 96 10.18 3.58 -9.67
N VAL A 97 10.49 4.11 -8.49
CA VAL A 97 11.32 3.43 -7.51
C VAL A 97 10.49 2.36 -6.79
N THR A 98 10.93 1.11 -6.86
CA THR A 98 10.32 -0.04 -6.19
C THR A 98 11.39 -0.93 -5.58
N GLY A 99 10.95 -1.94 -4.82
CA GLY A 99 11.83 -2.99 -4.32
C GLY A 99 12.41 -3.86 -5.44
N HIS A 100 13.42 -4.67 -5.09
CA HIS A 100 14.03 -5.62 -6.01
C HIS A 100 13.05 -6.74 -6.44
N TYR A 101 12.16 -7.17 -5.53
CA TYR A 101 11.20 -8.23 -5.83
C TYR A 101 9.91 -7.71 -6.49
N PRO A 102 9.47 -8.31 -7.62
CA PRO A 102 8.32 -7.84 -8.41
C PRO A 102 6.99 -7.80 -7.65
N ASP A 103 6.79 -8.72 -6.70
CA ASP A 103 5.51 -8.91 -5.99
C ASP A 103 5.34 -8.05 -4.74
N ILE A 104 6.36 -7.28 -4.36
CA ILE A 104 6.27 -6.35 -3.23
C ILE A 104 5.19 -5.31 -3.53
N ARG A 105 4.29 -5.08 -2.58
CA ARG A 105 3.26 -4.03 -2.73
C ARG A 105 3.78 -2.69 -2.27
N ILE A 106 3.92 -1.79 -3.23
CA ILE A 106 4.68 -0.56 -3.05
C ILE A 106 3.94 0.45 -2.17
N ALA A 107 2.60 0.50 -2.24
CA ALA A 107 1.77 1.44 -1.47
C ALA A 107 1.43 0.95 -0.04
N GLY A 108 2.08 -0.12 0.43
CA GLY A 108 1.94 -0.64 1.79
C GLY A 108 3.21 -0.42 2.64
N GLY A 109 3.52 -1.42 3.48
CA GLY A 109 4.67 -1.37 4.39
C GLY A 109 6.03 -1.10 3.73
N TYR A 110 6.20 -1.37 2.42
CA TYR A 110 7.43 -1.05 1.70
C TYR A 110 7.75 0.46 1.71
N THR A 111 6.84 1.29 1.20
CA THR A 111 7.04 2.75 1.19
C THR A 111 6.94 3.33 2.60
N GLN A 112 6.01 2.83 3.42
CA GLN A 112 5.83 3.31 4.80
C GLN A 112 7.05 3.01 5.69
N GLY A 113 7.77 1.92 5.41
CA GLY A 113 8.99 1.53 6.12
C GLY A 113 10.29 2.08 5.50
N GLY A 114 10.20 2.98 4.52
CA GLY A 114 11.34 3.60 3.85
C GLY A 114 11.58 3.09 2.42
N GLY A 115 11.66 1.76 2.25
CA GLY A 115 11.79 1.10 0.94
C GLY A 115 13.15 1.29 0.26
N HIS A 116 13.88 0.19 0.02
CA HIS A 116 15.13 0.21 -0.75
C HIS A 116 14.96 -0.53 -2.09
N GLY A 117 15.76 -0.15 -3.10
CA GLY A 117 15.70 -0.76 -4.41
C GLY A 117 16.87 -0.32 -5.30
N PRO A 118 17.04 -0.95 -6.48
CA PRO A 118 18.16 -0.70 -7.39
C PRO A 118 18.23 0.76 -7.89
N LEU A 119 17.10 1.47 -7.87
CA LEU A 119 17.00 2.88 -8.26
C LEU A 119 17.22 3.84 -7.09
N GLY A 120 17.39 3.35 -5.86
CA GLY A 120 17.46 4.15 -4.64
C GLY A 120 18.62 5.14 -4.61
N SER A 121 19.78 4.81 -5.17
CA SER A 121 20.96 5.70 -5.19
C SER A 121 20.80 6.88 -6.16
N ARG A 122 20.07 6.70 -7.26
CA ARG A 122 19.85 7.73 -8.29
C ARG A 122 18.71 8.69 -7.94
N TYR A 123 17.66 8.20 -7.29
CA TYR A 123 16.44 8.99 -7.04
C TYR A 123 16.21 9.34 -5.55
N ARG A 124 17.22 9.12 -4.68
CA ARG A 124 17.17 9.38 -3.22
C ARG A 124 16.74 10.79 -2.84
N ARG A 125 16.86 11.77 -3.75
CA ARG A 125 16.59 13.19 -3.50
C ARG A 125 15.39 13.78 -4.23
N GLN A 126 14.61 13.03 -5.02
CA GLN A 126 13.52 13.63 -5.83
C GLN A 126 12.21 12.86 -5.93
N LEU A 127 12.02 11.76 -5.20
CA LEU A 127 10.68 11.19 -5.02
C LEU A 127 10.31 11.26 -3.54
N THR A 128 9.80 12.42 -3.13
CA THR A 128 8.88 12.46 -2.01
C THR A 128 7.67 11.62 -2.40
N ASN A 129 7.63 10.38 -1.93
CA ASN A 129 6.38 9.62 -1.88
C ASN A 129 5.46 10.32 -0.88
N SER A 130 4.84 11.43 -1.29
CA SER A 130 3.85 12.11 -0.48
C SER A 130 2.57 11.30 -0.56
N TRP A 131 2.21 10.68 0.57
CA TRP A 131 0.87 10.17 0.77
C TRP A 131 -0.10 11.36 0.77
N SER A 132 -0.87 11.51 -0.32
CA SER A 132 -2.06 12.35 -0.32
C SER A 132 -3.23 11.46 0.08
N GLY A 133 -3.49 11.36 1.37
CA GLY A 133 -4.67 10.68 1.90
C GLY A 133 -5.95 11.41 1.50
N ARG A 134 -6.45 11.12 0.30
CA ARG A 134 -7.89 11.06 0.05
C ARG A 134 -8.17 9.63 -0.37
N LEU A 135 -8.62 8.86 0.61
CA LEU A 135 -9.34 7.63 0.37
C LEU A 135 -10.62 7.99 -0.41
#